data_AF-A0A2I2G0P4-F1
#
_entry.id   AF-A0A2I2G0P4-F1
#
_cell.length_a   1.000
_cell.length_b   1.000
_cell.length_c   1.000
_cell.angle_alpha   90.00
_cell.angle_beta   90.00
_cell.angle_gamma   90.00
#
_symmetry.space_group_name_H-M   'P 1'
#
loop_
_entity.id
_entity.type
_entity.pdbx_description
1 polymer ?
#
loop_
_entity_poly.entity_id
_entity_poly.type
_entity_poly.pdbx_seq_one_letter_code
_entity_poly.pdbx_strand_id
1 'polypeptide(L)'
;MTTPQHPFTYSPHLHQYALPLSTFAAQNPQHTHFVVGGHIFTSTYSRSSTTPSNPEAPAPKTRVLLLRRSKHDSYPGFWEGPGGLCEPTDSSILSGAAREVYEESGLRVTHFQDLIGVHEWTRVKSEGVVRAAKFTFLALVEEAKDGEGWEGRVRLEPDEHEEFVWATEGEVREGLNDQGEGADGGRRLKFVGDQGPTLLRGFRLFEGRGDE
;
A
#
# COMPACT_ATOMS: atom_id res chain seq x y z
N MET A 1 -9.95 9.41 19.13
CA MET A 1 -9.39 8.41 20.08
C MET A 1 -8.12 7.91 19.43
N THR A 2 -6.97 7.90 20.13
CA THR A 2 -5.71 7.46 19.50
C THR A 2 -5.76 5.96 19.27
N THR A 3 -5.73 5.54 18.00
CA THR A 3 -5.59 4.14 17.59
C THR A 3 -4.35 3.53 18.26
N PRO A 4 -4.44 2.37 18.92
CA PRO A 4 -3.28 1.75 19.58
C PRO A 4 -2.19 1.46 18.56
N GLN A 5 -1.01 2.05 18.75
CA GLN A 5 0.13 1.82 17.87
C GLN A 5 0.67 0.40 18.13
N HIS A 6 0.54 -0.48 17.14
CA HIS A 6 1.08 -1.84 17.22
C HIS A 6 2.61 -1.81 17.06
N PRO A 7 3.38 -2.53 17.90
CA PRO A 7 4.83 -2.57 17.77
C PRO A 7 5.24 -3.27 16.48
N PHE A 8 6.12 -2.63 15.71
CA PHE A 8 6.70 -3.18 14.48
C PHE A 8 8.23 -3.06 14.50
N THR A 9 8.87 -3.79 13.60
CA THR A 9 10.30 -3.69 13.30
C THR A 9 10.50 -3.16 11.88
N TYR A 10 11.74 -2.88 11.48
CA TYR A 10 12.04 -2.41 10.13
C TYR A 10 13.45 -2.82 9.71
N SER A 11 13.68 -2.98 8.40
CA SER A 11 15.01 -3.22 7.85
C SER A 11 15.96 -2.05 8.15
N PRO A 12 17.25 -2.28 8.47
CA PRO A 12 18.17 -1.22 8.93
C PRO A 12 18.29 -0.01 7.99
N HIS A 13 18.20 -0.20 6.68
CA HIS A 13 18.28 0.89 5.70
C HIS A 13 17.08 1.85 5.74
N LEU A 14 15.99 1.47 6.40
CA LEU A 14 14.82 2.32 6.62
C LEU A 14 14.91 3.18 7.88
N HIS A 15 16.03 3.15 8.61
CA HIS A 15 16.18 3.85 9.90
C HIS A 15 15.81 5.34 9.83
N GLN A 16 16.12 6.03 8.72
CA GLN A 16 15.77 7.44 8.56
C GLN A 16 14.26 7.71 8.67
N TYR A 17 13.41 6.76 8.28
CA TYR A 17 11.95 6.88 8.34
C TYR A 17 11.37 6.53 9.72
N ALA A 18 12.20 5.96 10.60
CA ALA A 18 11.85 5.64 11.99
C ALA A 18 12.22 6.76 12.98
N LEU A 19 12.94 7.80 12.51
CA LEU A 19 13.26 8.97 13.32
C LEU A 19 11.98 9.69 13.79
N PRO A 20 12.02 10.44 14.90
CA PRO A 20 10.92 11.29 15.31
C PRO A 20 10.42 12.14 14.14
N LEU A 21 9.10 12.22 13.94
CA LEU A 21 8.52 12.91 12.77
C LEU A 21 9.02 14.36 12.66
N SER A 22 9.19 15.06 13.78
CA SER A 22 9.78 16.40 13.82
C SER A 22 11.23 16.46 13.35
N THR A 23 12.05 15.47 13.70
CA THR A 23 13.44 15.34 13.21
C THR A 23 13.46 15.07 11.71
N PHE A 24 12.63 14.14 11.23
CA PHE A 24 12.51 13.87 9.78
C PHE A 24 12.06 15.11 9.01
N ALA A 25 11.06 15.85 9.53
CA ALA A 25 10.58 17.07 8.94
C ALA A 25 11.67 18.15 8.86
N ALA A 26 12.45 18.33 9.93
CA ALA A 26 13.57 19.28 9.95
C ALA A 26 14.68 18.92 8.95
N GLN A 27 14.87 17.63 8.64
CA GLN A 27 15.80 17.14 7.63
C GLN A 27 15.25 17.25 6.20
N ASN A 28 13.94 17.43 6.03
CA ASN A 28 13.26 17.55 4.75
C ASN A 28 12.45 18.86 4.63
N PRO A 29 13.09 20.05 4.81
CA PRO A 29 12.39 21.34 4.87
C PRO A 29 11.74 21.76 3.55
N GLN A 30 12.09 21.10 2.44
CA GLN A 30 11.47 21.29 1.14
C GLN A 30 10.00 20.83 1.13
N HIS A 31 9.63 19.87 2.00
CA HIS A 31 8.27 19.36 2.09
C HIS A 31 7.51 20.02 3.24
N THR A 32 6.21 20.20 3.03
CA THR A 32 5.26 20.75 4.01
C THR A 32 4.33 19.69 4.56
N HIS A 33 4.16 18.58 3.84
CA HIS A 33 3.23 17.50 4.14
C HIS A 33 3.89 16.17 3.79
N PHE A 34 3.72 15.18 4.65
CA PHE A 34 4.22 13.82 4.44
C PHE A 34 3.03 12.88 4.32
N VAL A 35 2.94 12.19 3.20
CA VAL A 35 1.95 11.15 2.93
C VAL A 35 2.66 9.81 3.03
N VAL A 36 1.97 8.79 3.49
CA VAL A 36 2.53 7.46 3.71
C VAL A 36 1.67 6.40 3.06
N GLY A 37 2.25 5.22 2.83
CA GLY A 37 1.49 4.06 2.41
C GLY A 37 2.22 2.78 2.75
N GLY A 38 1.45 1.73 3.02
CA GLY A 38 1.95 0.38 3.28
C GLY A 38 1.35 -0.59 2.28
N HIS A 39 2.15 -1.08 1.34
CA HIS A 39 1.71 -2.11 0.42
C HIS A 39 1.98 -3.49 1.02
N ILE A 40 0.93 -4.30 1.03
CA ILE A 40 0.94 -5.66 1.55
C ILE A 40 0.82 -6.61 0.38
N PHE A 41 1.74 -7.57 0.32
CA PHE A 41 1.76 -8.60 -0.69
C PHE A 41 1.54 -9.98 -0.05
N THR A 42 0.89 -10.87 -0.80
CA THR A 42 0.73 -12.27 -0.44
C THR A 42 1.15 -13.16 -1.61
N SER A 43 1.60 -14.38 -1.31
CA SER A 43 1.89 -15.41 -2.30
C SER A 43 0.91 -16.56 -2.08
N THR A 44 -0.10 -16.66 -2.95
CA THR A 44 -1.13 -17.70 -2.82
C THR A 44 -0.80 -18.88 -3.73
N TYR A 45 -0.81 -20.09 -3.18
CA TYR A 45 -0.81 -21.30 -3.99
C TYR A 45 -2.22 -21.49 -4.54
N SER A 46 -2.35 -21.48 -5.88
CA SER A 46 -3.62 -21.84 -6.51
C SER A 46 -3.89 -23.33 -6.26
N ARG A 47 -4.69 -23.64 -5.23
CA ARG A 47 -5.21 -25.01 -5.00
C ARG A 47 -6.19 -25.39 -6.11
N SER A 48 -5.64 -25.76 -7.26
CA SER A 48 -6.34 -26.53 -8.29
C SER A 48 -5.51 -27.78 -8.61
N SER A 49 -5.49 -28.72 -7.67
CA SER A 49 -5.48 -30.18 -7.91
C SER A 49 -5.04 -30.90 -6.63
N THR A 50 -5.98 -31.60 -6.01
CA THR A 50 -5.72 -32.50 -4.88
C THR A 50 -5.14 -33.81 -5.44
N THR A 51 -3.86 -33.82 -5.78
CA THR A 51 -3.10 -35.07 -6.01
C THR A 51 -1.63 -34.86 -5.62
N PRO A 52 -1.13 -35.56 -4.58
CA PRO A 52 0.24 -35.40 -4.10
C PRO A 52 1.22 -36.19 -4.97
N SER A 53 1.46 -35.74 -6.20
CA SER A 53 2.58 -36.23 -7.03
C SER A 53 2.85 -35.45 -8.33
N ASN A 54 2.19 -34.31 -8.60
CA ASN A 54 2.38 -33.63 -9.90
C ASN A 54 3.52 -32.58 -9.83
N PRO A 55 4.64 -32.74 -10.58
CA PRO A 55 5.69 -31.71 -10.71
C PRO A 55 5.23 -30.44 -11.45
N GLU A 56 3.96 -30.38 -11.86
CA GLU A 56 3.31 -29.27 -12.56
C GLU A 56 2.38 -28.45 -11.65
N ALA A 57 2.61 -28.48 -10.33
CA ALA A 57 1.87 -27.63 -9.40
C ALA A 57 2.04 -26.16 -9.83
N PRO A 58 0.94 -25.39 -10.03
CA PRO A 58 1.03 -24.03 -10.51
C PRO A 58 1.87 -23.20 -9.55
N ALA A 59 2.81 -22.41 -10.10
CA ALA A 59 3.63 -21.49 -9.35
C ALA A 59 2.73 -20.58 -8.48
N PRO A 60 3.16 -20.25 -7.25
CA PRO A 60 2.38 -19.38 -6.40
C PRO A 60 2.21 -18.02 -7.08
N LYS A 61 1.00 -17.47 -7.01
CA LYS A 61 0.67 -16.17 -7.61
C LYS A 61 0.78 -15.09 -6.54
N THR A 62 1.73 -14.19 -6.75
CA THR A 62 1.88 -12.96 -5.96
C THR A 62 0.70 -12.03 -6.21
N ARG A 63 0.17 -11.45 -5.14
CA ARG A 63 -0.91 -10.46 -5.18
C ARG A 63 -0.61 -9.33 -4.21
N VAL A 64 -1.13 -8.13 -4.49
CA VAL A 64 -1.07 -6.94 -3.64
C VAL A 64 -2.47 -6.54 -3.19
N LEU A 65 -2.61 -6.11 -1.94
CA LEU A 65 -3.86 -5.55 -1.43
C LEU A 65 -4.09 -4.17 -2.04
N LEU A 66 -5.26 -3.98 -2.66
CA LEU A 66 -5.75 -2.68 -3.11
C LEU A 66 -7.12 -2.40 -2.52
N LEU A 67 -7.34 -1.16 -2.14
CA LEU A 67 -8.58 -0.59 -1.65
C LEU A 67 -9.15 0.35 -2.70
N ARG A 68 -10.47 0.34 -2.86
CA ARG A 68 -11.18 1.22 -3.78
C ARG A 68 -11.76 2.40 -3.01
N ARG A 69 -11.35 3.60 -3.42
CA ARG A 69 -11.78 4.87 -2.83
C ARG A 69 -13.30 5.04 -2.94
N SER A 70 -13.94 5.43 -1.84
CA SER A 70 -15.39 5.62 -1.74
C SER A 70 -15.88 6.72 -2.67
N LYS A 71 -17.19 6.73 -2.97
CA LYS A 71 -17.81 7.77 -3.81
C LYS A 71 -17.74 9.19 -3.24
N HIS A 72 -17.54 9.30 -1.93
CA HIS A 72 -17.52 10.58 -1.22
C HIS A 72 -16.11 11.12 -1.01
N ASP A 73 -15.09 10.33 -1.34
CA ASP A 73 -13.71 10.73 -1.28
C ASP A 73 -13.26 11.35 -2.62
N SER A 74 -12.09 11.99 -2.62
CA SER A 74 -11.41 12.43 -3.83
C SER A 74 -11.03 11.24 -4.71
N TYR A 75 -11.06 11.39 -6.04
CA TYR A 75 -10.80 10.29 -7.00
C TYR A 75 -11.66 9.02 -6.73
N PRO A 76 -12.99 9.13 -6.68
CA PRO A 76 -13.87 8.01 -6.35
C PRO A 76 -13.72 6.86 -7.35
N GLY A 77 -13.68 5.63 -6.84
CA GLY A 77 -13.55 4.41 -7.66
C GLY A 77 -12.14 4.12 -8.17
N PHE A 78 -11.14 4.95 -7.84
CA PHE A 78 -9.74 4.61 -8.05
C PHE A 78 -9.24 3.65 -6.98
N TRP A 79 -8.22 2.87 -7.33
CA TRP A 79 -7.60 1.86 -6.49
C TRP A 79 -6.23 2.31 -6.01
N GLU A 80 -5.91 1.95 -4.78
CA GLU A 80 -4.61 2.22 -4.15
C GLU A 80 -4.30 1.20 -3.05
N GLY A 81 -3.05 1.12 -2.62
CA GLY A 81 -2.75 0.45 -1.35
C GLY A 81 -3.05 1.37 -0.16
N PRO A 82 -3.19 0.82 1.06
CA PRO A 82 -3.48 1.60 2.25
C PRO A 82 -2.50 2.76 2.46
N GLY A 83 -3.00 3.94 2.83
CA GLY A 83 -2.15 5.09 3.10
C GLY A 83 -2.83 6.45 3.04
N GLY A 84 -2.40 7.33 3.95
CA GLY A 84 -2.91 8.69 4.10
C GLY A 84 -1.83 9.68 4.55
N LEU A 85 -2.27 10.81 5.10
CA LEU A 85 -1.40 11.88 5.57
C LEU A 85 -0.86 11.54 6.96
N CYS A 86 0.43 11.76 7.21
CA CYS A 86 0.95 11.70 8.57
C CYS A 86 0.22 12.72 9.46
N GLU A 87 -0.17 12.28 10.65
CA GLU A 87 -0.72 13.11 11.69
C GLU A 87 0.40 13.72 12.56
N PRO A 88 0.17 14.88 13.20
CA PRO A 88 1.11 15.43 14.18
C PRO A 88 1.39 14.50 15.37
N THR A 89 0.47 13.56 15.63
CA THR A 89 0.55 12.53 16.66
C THR A 89 1.35 11.30 16.25
N ASP A 90 1.66 11.15 14.96
CA ASP A 90 2.51 10.06 14.49
C ASP A 90 3.95 10.25 14.99
N SER A 91 4.49 9.21 15.62
CA SER A 91 5.85 9.28 16.17
C SER A 91 6.94 9.32 15.09
N SER A 92 6.67 8.82 13.89
CA SER A 92 7.59 8.77 12.74
C SER A 92 6.84 8.56 11.42
N ILE A 93 7.56 8.56 10.29
CA ILE A 93 6.99 8.24 8.97
C ILE A 93 6.49 6.78 8.94
N LEU A 94 7.27 5.83 9.45
CA LEU A 94 6.85 4.41 9.52
C LEU A 94 5.64 4.20 10.43
N SER A 95 5.59 4.97 11.52
CA SER A 95 4.48 4.96 12.46
C SER A 95 3.17 5.41 11.83
N GLY A 96 3.20 6.48 11.02
CA GLY A 96 2.05 6.88 10.22
C GLY A 96 1.65 5.80 9.23
N ALA A 97 2.61 5.20 8.51
CA ALA A 97 2.31 4.13 7.57
C ALA A 97 1.63 2.91 8.24
N ALA A 98 2.07 2.54 9.45
CA ALA A 98 1.47 1.44 10.22
C ALA A 98 0.06 1.78 10.71
N ARG A 99 -0.19 3.03 11.10
CA ARG A 99 -1.51 3.53 11.48
C ARG A 99 -2.48 3.43 10.30
N GLU A 100 -2.13 4.01 9.15
CA GLU A 100 -2.99 4.02 7.96
C GLU A 100 -3.30 2.59 7.48
N VAL A 101 -2.31 1.69 7.47
CA VAL A 101 -2.56 0.27 7.17
C VAL A 101 -3.60 -0.33 8.09
N TYR A 102 -3.52 -0.05 9.40
CA TYR A 102 -4.47 -0.59 10.36
C TYR A 102 -5.86 0.04 10.23
N GLU A 103 -5.94 1.36 10.07
CA GLU A 103 -7.21 2.09 9.95
C GLU A 103 -7.97 1.68 8.67
N GLU A 104 -7.29 1.64 7.53
CA GLU A 104 -7.93 1.41 6.24
C GLU A 104 -8.12 -0.09 5.89
N SER A 105 -7.39 -1.00 6.54
CA SER A 105 -7.45 -2.44 6.21
C SER A 105 -7.66 -3.38 7.40
N GLY A 106 -7.57 -2.89 8.63
CA GLY A 106 -7.63 -3.70 9.85
C GLY A 106 -6.42 -4.62 10.08
N LEU A 107 -5.43 -4.62 9.17
CA LEU A 107 -4.23 -5.44 9.24
C LEU A 107 -3.15 -4.76 10.09
N ARG A 108 -2.31 -5.56 10.76
CA ARG A 108 -1.30 -5.02 11.68
C ARG A 108 0.09 -5.20 11.12
N VAL A 109 0.76 -4.09 10.82
CA VAL A 109 2.17 -4.14 10.39
C VAL A 109 3.04 -4.72 11.51
N THR A 110 3.89 -5.68 11.15
CA THR A 110 4.89 -6.31 12.02
C THR A 110 6.32 -5.95 11.61
N HIS A 111 6.53 -5.74 10.30
CA HIS A 111 7.83 -5.40 9.76
C HIS A 111 7.70 -4.55 8.49
N PHE A 112 8.47 -3.47 8.40
CA PHE A 112 8.70 -2.76 7.14
C PHE A 112 9.97 -3.29 6.48
N GLN A 113 9.79 -3.95 5.34
CA GLN A 113 10.85 -4.66 4.64
C GLN A 113 11.70 -3.71 3.77
N ASP A 114 11.04 -2.82 3.01
CA ASP A 114 11.71 -1.92 2.07
C ASP A 114 10.88 -0.66 1.73
N LEU A 115 11.52 0.31 1.07
CA LEU A 115 10.89 1.49 0.48
C LEU A 115 10.60 1.23 -1.01
N ILE A 116 9.32 1.17 -1.36
CA ILE A 116 8.85 0.94 -2.73
C ILE A 116 8.91 2.20 -3.57
N GLY A 117 8.76 3.39 -3.00
CA GLY A 117 8.88 4.62 -3.78
C GLY A 117 8.65 5.88 -2.97
N VAL A 118 9.17 6.99 -3.51
CA VAL A 118 8.91 8.34 -3.04
C VAL A 118 8.35 9.16 -4.20
N HIS A 119 7.18 9.77 -4.01
CA HIS A 119 6.54 10.60 -5.02
C HIS A 119 6.26 11.98 -4.47
N GLU A 120 6.69 13.00 -5.21
CA GLU A 120 6.58 14.39 -4.77
C GLU A 120 5.63 15.17 -5.68
N TRP A 121 4.80 16.02 -5.09
CA TRP A 121 3.94 16.91 -5.86
C TRP A 121 3.74 18.24 -5.16
N THR A 122 3.37 19.24 -5.95
CA THR A 122 3.00 20.57 -5.47
C THR A 122 1.55 20.87 -5.83
N ARG A 123 0.74 21.31 -4.86
CA ARG A 123 -0.61 21.83 -5.09
C ARG A 123 -0.69 23.26 -4.58
N VAL A 124 -1.17 24.16 -5.44
CA VAL A 124 -1.49 25.52 -5.05
C VAL A 124 -2.93 25.53 -4.52
N LYS A 125 -3.13 25.98 -3.29
CA LYS A 125 -4.43 26.23 -2.66
C LYS A 125 -4.59 27.72 -2.40
N SER A 126 -5.82 28.15 -2.13
CA SER A 126 -6.12 29.54 -1.70
C SER A 126 -5.31 29.98 -0.49
N GLU A 127 -5.02 29.05 0.42
CA GLU A 127 -4.31 29.27 1.69
C GLU A 127 -2.78 29.15 1.57
N GLY A 128 -2.25 28.79 0.39
CA GLY A 128 -0.81 28.65 0.17
C GLY A 128 -0.41 27.48 -0.73
N VAL A 129 0.87 27.12 -0.69
CA VAL A 129 1.45 26.07 -1.53
C VAL A 129 1.74 24.83 -0.68
N VAL A 130 1.08 23.72 -1.01
CA VAL A 130 1.35 22.40 -0.44
C VAL A 130 2.43 21.73 -1.27
N ARG A 131 3.59 21.45 -0.68
CA ARG A 131 4.65 20.59 -1.23
C ARG A 131 4.62 19.28 -0.45
N ALA A 132 4.15 18.21 -1.08
CA ALA A 132 3.95 16.92 -0.42
C ALA A 132 4.90 15.86 -0.97
N ALA A 133 5.33 14.94 -0.11
CA ALA A 133 6.05 13.72 -0.48
C ALA A 133 5.32 12.50 0.07
N LYS A 134 5.00 11.52 -0.79
CA LYS A 134 4.44 10.23 -0.42
C LYS A 134 5.54 9.18 -0.34
N PHE A 135 5.67 8.52 0.81
CA PHE A 135 6.57 7.40 1.03
C PHE A 135 5.78 6.10 1.10
N THR A 136 6.03 5.19 0.16
CA THR A 136 5.32 3.90 0.11
C THR A 136 6.28 2.78 0.50
N PHE A 137 5.89 1.99 1.49
CA PHE A 137 6.71 0.91 2.05
C PHE A 137 6.14 -0.47 1.73
N LEU A 138 7.02 -1.47 1.65
CA LEU A 138 6.66 -2.88 1.65
C LEU A 138 6.46 -3.33 3.10
N ALA A 139 5.23 -3.71 3.45
CA ALA A 139 4.85 -4.06 4.82
C ALA A 139 4.47 -5.54 4.93
N LEU A 140 5.00 -6.19 5.99
CA LEU A 140 4.58 -7.52 6.44
C LEU A 140 3.60 -7.37 7.60
N VAL A 141 2.56 -8.20 7.63
CA VAL A 141 1.48 -8.09 8.61
C VAL A 141 1.34 -9.33 9.49
N GLU A 142 0.79 -9.14 10.69
CA GLU A 142 0.62 -10.20 11.69
C GLU A 142 -0.29 -11.31 11.17
N GLU A 143 -1.39 -10.93 10.53
CA GLU A 143 -2.42 -11.84 10.05
C GLU A 143 -1.86 -12.88 9.05
N ALA A 144 -0.80 -12.55 8.31
CA ALA A 144 -0.15 -13.47 7.38
C ALA A 144 0.47 -14.70 8.05
N LYS A 145 0.74 -14.65 9.36
CA LYS A 145 1.26 -15.79 10.14
C LYS A 145 0.20 -16.87 10.39
N ASP A 146 -1.09 -16.53 10.26
CA ASP A 146 -2.19 -17.46 10.51
C ASP A 146 -2.42 -18.46 9.36
N GLY A 147 -1.65 -18.34 8.28
CA GLY A 147 -1.72 -19.25 7.14
C GLY A 147 -2.96 -19.04 6.28
N GLU A 148 -3.45 -20.10 5.65
CA GLU A 148 -4.49 -20.02 4.61
C GLU A 148 -5.75 -19.25 5.05
N GLY A 149 -6.16 -18.27 4.24
CA GLY A 149 -7.41 -17.52 4.42
C GLY A 149 -7.29 -16.22 5.23
N TRP A 150 -6.09 -15.86 5.68
CA TRP A 150 -5.85 -14.58 6.36
C TRP A 150 -6.19 -13.36 5.48
N GLU A 151 -6.09 -13.50 4.16
CA GLU A 151 -6.44 -12.47 3.18
C GLU A 151 -7.89 -11.97 3.30
N GLY A 152 -8.77 -12.81 3.85
CA GLY A 152 -10.17 -12.47 4.11
C GLY A 152 -10.40 -11.66 5.38
N ARG A 153 -9.35 -11.38 6.16
CA ARG A 153 -9.44 -10.61 7.42
C ARG A 153 -9.35 -9.09 7.22
N VAL A 154 -9.19 -8.64 5.97
CA VAL A 154 -9.23 -7.22 5.62
C VAL A 154 -10.57 -6.62 6.08
N ARG A 155 -10.51 -5.49 6.77
CA ARG A 155 -11.65 -4.69 7.23
C ARG A 155 -11.43 -3.26 6.78
N LEU A 156 -12.30 -2.79 5.90
CA LEU A 156 -12.21 -1.43 5.35
C LEU A 156 -12.76 -0.40 6.32
N GLU A 157 -12.19 0.80 6.26
CA GLU A 157 -12.82 2.00 6.80
C GLU A 157 -13.93 2.45 5.84
N PRO A 158 -15.22 2.26 6.18
CA PRO A 158 -16.33 2.44 5.23
C PRO A 158 -16.51 3.89 4.73
N ASP A 159 -16.01 4.89 5.46
CA ASP A 159 -16.11 6.29 5.01
C ASP A 159 -15.09 6.59 3.89
N GLU A 160 -13.96 5.87 3.86
CA GLU A 160 -12.87 6.11 2.91
C GLU A 160 -12.84 5.09 1.76
N HIS A 161 -13.21 3.83 2.01
CA HIS A 161 -13.11 2.75 1.02
C HIS A 161 -14.37 1.87 0.96
N GLU A 162 -14.78 1.53 -0.27
CA GLU A 162 -16.01 0.76 -0.53
C GLU A 162 -15.77 -0.71 -0.90
N GLU A 163 -14.55 -1.06 -1.29
CA GLU A 163 -14.22 -2.38 -1.83
C GLU A 163 -12.72 -2.68 -1.70
N PHE A 164 -12.33 -3.96 -1.63
CA PHE A 164 -10.92 -4.37 -1.69
C PHE A 164 -10.69 -5.54 -2.63
N VAL A 165 -9.46 -5.67 -3.12
CA VAL A 165 -8.97 -6.80 -3.90
C VAL A 165 -7.55 -7.19 -3.55
N TRP A 166 -7.24 -8.47 -3.80
CA TRP A 166 -5.88 -8.96 -3.92
C TRP A 166 -5.52 -9.09 -5.39
N ALA A 167 -4.95 -8.02 -5.97
CA ALA A 167 -4.66 -7.90 -7.39
C ALA A 167 -3.29 -8.52 -7.75
N THR A 168 -3.22 -9.19 -8.89
CA THR A 168 -1.99 -9.73 -9.48
C THR A 168 -1.19 -8.64 -10.20
N GLU A 169 0.09 -8.90 -10.46
CA GLU A 169 0.93 -7.97 -11.25
C GLU A 169 0.34 -7.74 -12.65
N GLY A 170 -0.24 -8.79 -13.27
CA GLY A 170 -0.91 -8.70 -14.57
C GLY A 170 -2.11 -7.75 -14.55
N GLU A 171 -3.00 -7.89 -13.56
CA GLU A 171 -4.16 -7.00 -13.40
C GLU A 171 -3.74 -5.54 -13.18
N VAL A 172 -2.64 -5.29 -12.45
CA VAL A 172 -2.09 -3.93 -12.29
C VAL A 172 -1.55 -3.39 -13.63
N ARG A 173 -0.84 -4.21 -14.42
CA ARG A 173 -0.34 -3.81 -15.75
C ARG A 173 -1.48 -3.53 -16.72
N GLU A 174 -2.53 -4.34 -16.71
CA GLU A 174 -3.73 -4.13 -17.52
C GLU A 174 -4.40 -2.79 -17.16
N GLY A 175 -4.53 -2.50 -15.86
CA GLY A 175 -5.10 -1.24 -15.37
C GLY A 175 -4.32 0.02 -15.79
N LEU A 176 -3.00 -0.10 -16.00
CA LEU A 176 -2.15 1.01 -16.46
C LEU A 176 -2.28 1.31 -17.96
N ASN A 177 -2.67 0.32 -18.76
CA ASN A 177 -2.76 0.46 -20.22
C ASN A 177 -4.11 1.05 -20.67
N ASP A 178 -5.11 1.13 -19.78
CA ASP A 178 -6.45 1.64 -20.11
C ASP A 178 -6.55 3.15 -19.78
N GLN A 179 -6.45 3.99 -20.81
CA GLN A 179 -6.66 5.45 -20.74
C GLN A 179 -8.13 5.84 -21.01
N GLY A 180 -9.07 4.89 -21.14
CA GLY A 180 -10.43 5.13 -21.60
C GLY A 180 -11.49 5.29 -20.49
N GLU A 181 -12.42 6.22 -20.69
CA GLU A 181 -13.75 6.17 -20.08
C GLU A 181 -14.60 5.09 -20.78
N GLY A 182 -14.34 3.83 -20.46
CA GLY A 182 -15.13 2.70 -20.97
C GLY A 182 -16.26 2.34 -20.01
N ALA A 183 -17.51 2.46 -20.48
CA ALA A 183 -18.66 1.80 -19.90
C ALA A 183 -18.45 0.26 -19.85
N ASP A 184 -19.14 -0.39 -18.91
CA ASP A 184 -19.29 -1.84 -18.72
C ASP A 184 -18.45 -2.49 -17.60
N GLY A 185 -19.14 -2.75 -16.48
CA GLY A 185 -19.34 -4.09 -15.88
C GLY A 185 -18.19 -4.81 -15.18
N GLY A 186 -16.94 -4.65 -15.60
CA GLY A 186 -15.78 -5.30 -15.00
C GLY A 186 -15.17 -4.48 -13.86
N ARG A 187 -14.61 -5.15 -12.82
CA ARG A 187 -13.85 -4.51 -11.74
C ARG A 187 -12.49 -4.04 -12.26
N ARG A 188 -12.47 -2.94 -13.04
CA ARG A 188 -11.25 -2.36 -13.62
C ARG A 188 -10.42 -1.63 -12.57
N LEU A 189 -9.11 -1.87 -12.55
CA LEU A 189 -8.18 -1.22 -11.64
C LEU A 189 -7.67 0.08 -12.27
N LYS A 190 -8.14 1.22 -11.75
CA LYS A 190 -7.70 2.57 -12.15
C LYS A 190 -6.83 3.18 -11.07
N PHE A 191 -5.70 3.79 -11.45
CA PHE A 191 -4.72 4.32 -10.50
C PHE A 191 -4.52 5.82 -10.68
N VAL A 192 -4.29 6.52 -9.56
CA VAL A 192 -3.98 7.97 -9.59
C VAL A 192 -2.47 8.14 -9.76
N GLY A 193 -2.04 8.89 -10.77
CA GLY A 193 -0.63 9.25 -10.97
C GLY A 193 0.29 8.02 -10.96
N ASP A 194 1.35 8.09 -10.15
CA ASP A 194 2.41 7.08 -10.10
C ASP A 194 2.11 5.86 -9.19
N GLN A 195 0.88 5.72 -8.68
CA GLN A 195 0.50 4.60 -7.81
C GLN A 195 0.68 3.24 -8.53
N GLY A 196 0.27 3.12 -9.79
CA GLY A 196 0.42 1.87 -10.53
C GLY A 196 1.87 1.46 -10.80
N PRO A 197 2.76 2.33 -11.32
CA PRO A 197 4.19 2.02 -11.41
C PRO A 197 4.83 1.66 -10.06
N THR A 198 4.41 2.30 -8.97
CA THR A 198 4.86 1.98 -7.60
C THR A 198 4.47 0.56 -7.21
N LEU A 199 3.24 0.14 -7.49
CA LEU A 199 2.79 -1.23 -7.25
C LEU A 199 3.65 -2.25 -8.01
N LEU A 200 3.97 -1.99 -9.29
CA LEU A 200 4.85 -2.85 -10.09
C LEU A 200 6.27 -2.95 -9.52
N ARG A 201 6.82 -1.85 -8.97
CA ARG A 201 8.09 -1.91 -8.22
C ARG A 201 7.97 -2.75 -6.95
N GLY A 202 6.84 -2.65 -6.26
CA GLY A 202 6.54 -3.47 -5.08
C GLY A 202 6.54 -4.98 -5.37
N PHE A 203 5.96 -5.41 -6.50
CA PHE A 203 6.03 -6.82 -6.93
C PHE A 203 7.47 -7.30 -7.10
N ARG A 204 8.34 -6.48 -7.73
CA ARG A 204 9.75 -6.83 -7.90
C ARG A 204 10.46 -6.99 -6.56
N LEU A 205 10.31 -6.02 -5.66
CA LEU A 205 10.91 -6.05 -4.33
C LEU A 205 10.45 -7.26 -3.51
N PHE A 206 9.13 -7.53 -3.51
CA PHE A 206 8.57 -8.64 -2.76
C PHE A 206 9.07 -10.01 -3.25
N GLU A 207 9.27 -10.15 -4.56
CA GLU A 207 9.77 -11.38 -5.18
C GLU A 207 11.30 -11.48 -5.22
N GLY A 208 12.01 -10.47 -4.70
CA GLY A 208 13.48 -10.41 -4.76
C GLY A 208 14.03 -10.26 -6.18
N ARG A 209 13.24 -9.72 -7.12
CA ARG A 209 13.70 -9.35 -8.46
C ARG A 209 14.46 -8.02 -8.36
N GLY A 210 15.69 -7.97 -8.87
CA GLY A 210 16.49 -6.74 -8.90
C GLY A 210 15.87 -5.64 -9.77
N ASP A 211 16.40 -4.43 -9.68
CA ASP A 211 16.07 -3.34 -10.61
C ASP A 211 16.71 -3.66 -11.99
N GLU A 212 15.91 -3.67 -13.07
CA GLU A 212 16.39 -3.75 -14.46
C GLU A 212 16.96 -2.43 -14.96
#